data_AF-A0A961UJ95-F1
#
_entry.id   AF-A0A961UJ95-F1
#
_cell.length_a   1.000
_cell.length_b   1.000
_cell.length_c   1.000
_cell.angle_alpha   90.00
_cell.angle_beta   90.00
_cell.angle_gamma   90.00
#
_symmetry.space_group_name_H-M   'P 1'
#
loop_
_entity.id
_entity.type
_entity.pdbx_description
1 polymer ?
#
loop_
_entity_poly.entity_id
_entity_poly.type
_entity_poly.pdbx_seq_one_letter_code
_entity_poly.pdbx_strand_id
1 'polypeptide(L)'
;MSKWLAALAVIAALGGAGLYVLGGSLTTTFENVGSPLDPEPGKANDDDVPGVPSAWPDADVSPDGGGSFPDTPGPEKPAPSGPPDAPSVPADPRQAETAFWQSVMASDDPELYRAYLRQYPDGLFSTIARAQLERMSAQSPAPQPSMPAPNAPPRDSADQGFPWPPPKASARHVIDLDHIPGIVAGKATIGDISDAIVSALERAGYFDRSYFELEHGAAIVTRLERIRADGYPQDGDARWPLSVSDTREFSLAAMLKGLFFADPGFFRVIVFIISDQPFRESGQAPTAQEATEWLNKGFNTLPESAAARPSTARHAVTALIYEFERAADDEQAYQLVPGQLPGATHIRRAGIRLGAAQDAPKNGGQ
;
A
#
# COMPACT_ATOMS: atom_id res chain seq x y z
N MET A 1 -15.31 54.46 -4.71
CA MET A 1 -15.57 55.00 -3.35
C MET A 1 -15.11 53.99 -2.33
N SER A 2 -14.37 54.48 -1.32
CA SER A 2 -13.97 53.93 -0.01
C SER A 2 -13.98 52.42 0.25
N LYS A 3 -12.83 51.82 0.62
CA LYS A 3 -12.32 51.63 2.02
C LYS A 3 -13.28 50.71 2.82
N TRP A 4 -12.82 49.65 3.48
CA TRP A 4 -12.24 49.71 4.83
C TRP A 4 -11.46 48.43 5.17
N LEU A 5 -10.28 48.63 5.77
CA LEU A 5 -9.53 47.71 6.64
C LEU A 5 -10.17 47.69 8.04
N ALA A 6 -9.99 46.60 8.80
CA ALA A 6 -9.45 46.67 10.17
C ALA A 6 -9.22 45.27 10.78
N ALA A 7 -7.99 45.08 11.24
CA ALA A 7 -7.56 44.09 12.22
C ALA A 7 -7.89 44.59 13.64
N LEU A 8 -8.02 43.67 14.62
CA LEU A 8 -7.19 43.61 15.83
C LEU A 8 -7.66 42.54 16.82
N ALA A 9 -6.67 41.87 17.41
CA ALA A 9 -6.74 40.94 18.51
C ALA A 9 -7.03 41.63 19.86
N VAL A 10 -7.22 40.82 20.93
CA VAL A 10 -6.48 40.87 22.23
C VAL A 10 -7.35 40.53 23.48
N ILE A 11 -6.78 39.65 24.33
CA ILE A 11 -6.92 39.43 25.81
C ILE A 11 -8.04 38.55 26.42
N ALA A 12 -7.60 37.35 26.83
CA ALA A 12 -7.52 36.74 28.17
C ALA A 12 -8.47 37.11 29.34
N ALA A 13 -8.71 36.03 30.12
CA ALA A 13 -8.88 35.92 31.58
C ALA A 13 -10.29 36.03 32.17
N LEU A 14 -10.69 34.94 32.87
CA LEU A 14 -11.36 34.84 34.18
C LEU A 14 -11.34 33.32 34.50
N GLY A 15 -10.95 32.79 35.66
CA GLY A 15 -10.89 33.32 37.02
C GLY A 15 -11.59 32.29 37.92
N GLY A 16 -10.85 31.71 38.88
CA GLY A 16 -11.20 30.45 39.56
C GLY A 16 -12.28 30.47 40.65
N ALA A 17 -12.52 29.29 41.23
CA ALA A 17 -12.96 28.94 42.60
C ALA A 17 -13.67 27.56 42.55
N GLY A 18 -13.50 26.59 43.45
CA GLY A 18 -12.84 26.54 44.74
C GLY A 18 -12.80 25.11 45.28
N LEU A 19 -12.12 24.96 46.42
CA LEU A 19 -11.90 23.77 47.24
C LEU A 19 -13.15 22.93 47.54
N TYR A 20 -12.98 21.61 47.64
CA TYR A 20 -13.43 20.83 48.79
C TYR A 20 -12.44 19.69 49.10
N VAL A 21 -11.99 19.65 50.35
CA VAL A 21 -11.21 18.57 50.99
C VAL A 21 -12.18 17.73 51.81
N LEU A 22 -12.09 16.40 51.68
CA LEU A 22 -12.44 15.33 52.64
C LEU A 22 -11.87 14.05 51.99
N GLY A 23 -10.88 13.36 52.52
CA GLY A 23 -10.81 12.81 53.88
C GLY A 23 -11.36 11.38 53.83
N GLY A 24 -10.50 10.39 53.62
CA GLY A 24 -10.92 8.99 53.57
C GLY A 24 -9.77 8.02 53.23
N SER A 25 -8.95 7.71 54.24
CA SER A 25 -8.06 6.55 54.22
C SER A 25 -8.88 5.27 54.24
N LEU A 26 -8.57 4.32 53.35
CA LEU A 26 -8.76 2.90 53.62
C LEU A 26 -7.47 2.17 53.26
N THR A 27 -6.62 2.07 54.26
CA THR A 27 -5.67 0.99 54.45
C THR A 27 -6.44 -0.32 54.58
N THR A 28 -6.21 -1.25 53.64
CA THR A 28 -6.38 -2.68 53.92
C THR A 28 -5.07 -3.37 53.61
N THR A 29 -4.34 -3.62 54.69
CA THR A 29 -3.27 -4.60 54.81
C THR A 29 -3.84 -5.99 54.62
N PHE A 30 -3.24 -6.80 53.76
CA PHE A 30 -3.20 -8.26 53.94
C PHE A 30 -1.75 -8.71 53.74
N GLU A 31 -1.10 -9.02 54.85
CA GLU A 31 0.13 -9.82 54.95
C GLU A 31 -0.11 -11.22 54.37
N ASN A 32 0.79 -11.70 53.51
CA ASN A 32 1.84 -12.72 53.80
C ASN A 32 1.22 -14.12 54.03
N VAL A 33 1.63 -15.23 53.39
CA VAL A 33 2.94 -15.89 53.37
C VAL A 33 2.94 -16.98 52.29
N GLY A 34 4.07 -17.23 51.60
CA GLY A 34 4.42 -18.58 51.15
C GLY A 34 4.83 -18.78 49.68
N SER A 35 6.08 -18.47 49.35
CA SER A 35 6.90 -19.28 48.41
C SER A 35 7.79 -20.20 49.27
N PRO A 36 8.46 -21.26 48.76
CA PRO A 36 8.75 -21.59 47.35
C PRO A 36 8.51 -23.09 47.00
N LEU A 37 8.75 -23.48 45.73
CA LEU A 37 9.59 -24.63 45.34
C LEU A 37 9.49 -24.86 43.82
N ASP A 38 10.60 -24.62 43.12
CA ASP A 38 10.91 -25.24 41.83
C ASP A 38 11.07 -26.77 41.98
N PRO A 39 10.95 -27.52 40.88
CA PRO A 39 12.15 -28.25 40.47
C PRO A 39 12.43 -28.24 38.96
N GLU A 40 13.70 -28.01 38.64
CA GLU A 40 14.39 -28.28 37.37
C GLU A 40 15.08 -29.68 37.46
N PRO A 41 15.70 -30.22 36.39
CA PRO A 41 15.15 -31.19 35.45
C PRO A 41 15.72 -32.62 35.62
N GLY A 42 14.98 -33.64 35.15
CA GLY A 42 15.38 -35.06 35.20
C GLY A 42 15.46 -35.70 33.81
N LYS A 43 16.63 -36.27 33.50
CA LYS A 43 16.95 -37.03 32.27
C LYS A 43 16.25 -38.40 32.18
N ALA A 44 15.88 -38.80 30.96
CA ALA A 44 15.87 -40.19 30.45
C ALA A 44 15.79 -40.08 28.91
N ASN A 45 16.89 -40.28 28.19
CA ASN A 45 17.45 -41.52 27.63
C ASN A 45 16.87 -41.92 26.27
N ASP A 46 17.83 -42.27 25.42
CA ASP A 46 17.78 -42.73 24.04
C ASP A 46 16.92 -43.99 23.80
N ASP A 47 16.73 -44.26 22.51
CA ASP A 47 16.23 -45.48 21.88
C ASP A 47 14.71 -45.63 21.72
N ASP A 48 14.17 -45.15 20.58
CA ASP A 48 13.41 -46.00 19.66
C ASP A 48 13.01 -45.23 18.37
N VAL A 49 13.62 -45.63 17.25
CA VAL A 49 13.15 -45.30 15.89
C VAL A 49 12.52 -46.55 15.29
N PRO A 50 11.29 -46.43 14.78
CA PRO A 50 11.01 -46.95 13.43
C PRO A 50 10.19 -45.92 12.65
N GLY A 51 10.55 -45.52 11.42
CA GLY A 51 10.63 -46.40 10.26
C GLY A 51 9.48 -46.01 9.30
N VAL A 52 9.79 -45.13 8.36
CA VAL A 52 8.89 -44.67 7.29
C VAL A 52 8.63 -45.84 6.31
N PRO A 53 7.38 -46.13 5.88
CA PRO A 53 7.17 -46.97 4.72
C PRO A 53 7.06 -46.12 3.45
N SER A 54 8.00 -46.37 2.53
CA SER A 54 7.90 -46.04 1.11
C SER A 54 7.05 -47.05 0.34
N ALA A 55 6.60 -46.60 -0.82
CA ALA A 55 6.21 -47.36 -2.02
C ALA A 55 4.77 -47.93 -2.08
N TRP A 56 4.01 -47.32 -3.00
CA TRP A 56 2.87 -47.92 -3.68
C TRP A 56 3.42 -48.81 -4.80
N PRO A 57 2.97 -50.07 -4.96
CA PRO A 57 3.36 -50.88 -6.09
C PRO A 57 2.44 -50.68 -7.30
N ASP A 58 3.06 -50.58 -8.47
CA ASP A 58 2.46 -50.76 -9.78
C ASP A 58 1.87 -52.17 -9.92
N ALA A 59 0.73 -52.29 -10.59
CA ALA A 59 0.28 -53.53 -11.21
C ALA A 59 -0.43 -53.23 -12.53
N ASP A 60 0.12 -53.79 -13.59
CA ASP A 60 -0.34 -53.74 -14.98
C ASP A 60 -0.91 -55.12 -15.39
N VAL A 61 -1.71 -55.12 -16.47
CA VAL A 61 -2.14 -56.24 -17.35
C VAL A 61 -3.44 -57.03 -17.04
N SER A 62 -4.55 -56.60 -17.67
CA SER A 62 -5.34 -57.24 -18.79
C SER A 62 -5.98 -58.67 -18.66
N PRO A 63 -6.82 -59.16 -19.63
CA PRO A 63 -8.28 -59.25 -19.52
C PRO A 63 -8.91 -60.66 -19.74
N ASP A 64 -10.25 -60.69 -19.86
CA ASP A 64 -11.17 -61.74 -20.36
C ASP A 64 -11.81 -62.74 -19.36
N GLY A 65 -13.13 -62.93 -19.52
CA GLY A 65 -13.83 -64.16 -19.13
C GLY A 65 -15.18 -63.95 -18.42
N GLY A 66 -16.27 -64.09 -19.18
CA GLY A 66 -17.65 -63.92 -18.71
C GLY A 66 -18.22 -65.02 -17.80
N GLY A 67 -19.36 -64.72 -17.19
CA GLY A 67 -20.16 -65.66 -16.42
C GLY A 67 -21.47 -65.03 -15.94
N SER A 68 -22.59 -65.52 -16.49
CA SER A 68 -23.97 -65.07 -16.29
C SER A 68 -24.51 -65.30 -14.87
N PHE A 69 -25.35 -64.37 -14.37
CA PHE A 69 -26.34 -64.61 -13.31
C PHE A 69 -27.67 -63.90 -13.64
N PRO A 70 -28.84 -64.44 -13.23
CA PRO A 70 -30.15 -64.17 -13.84
C PRO A 70 -30.97 -63.02 -13.21
N ASP A 71 -32.00 -62.63 -13.96
CA ASP A 71 -32.97 -61.53 -13.79
C ASP A 71 -33.67 -61.38 -12.43
N THR A 72 -33.86 -60.12 -12.02
CA THR A 72 -34.96 -59.68 -11.14
C THR A 72 -35.41 -58.27 -11.60
N PRO A 73 -36.72 -57.98 -11.75
CA PRO A 73 -37.17 -56.75 -12.41
C PRO A 73 -37.16 -55.55 -11.47
N GLY A 74 -36.50 -54.47 -11.88
CA GLY A 74 -36.63 -53.12 -11.29
C GLY A 74 -37.60 -52.24 -12.08
N PRO A 75 -38.22 -51.22 -11.46
CA PRO A 75 -39.24 -50.38 -12.09
C PRO A 75 -38.66 -49.36 -13.10
N GLU A 76 -39.58 -48.81 -13.89
CA GLU A 76 -39.45 -48.15 -15.20
C GLU A 76 -38.48 -46.97 -15.37
N LYS A 77 -38.02 -46.88 -16.61
CA LYS A 77 -37.26 -45.81 -17.27
C LYS A 77 -38.16 -44.64 -17.69
N PRO A 78 -37.73 -43.37 -17.54
CA PRO A 78 -38.13 -42.29 -18.46
C PRO A 78 -37.12 -42.13 -19.61
N ALA A 79 -37.65 -41.84 -20.81
CA ALA A 79 -36.93 -41.64 -22.06
C ALA A 79 -36.21 -40.26 -22.13
N PRO A 80 -35.26 -40.05 -23.08
CA PRO A 80 -34.31 -38.93 -23.08
C PRO A 80 -34.90 -37.64 -23.67
N SER A 81 -34.53 -36.50 -23.08
CA SER A 81 -34.89 -35.16 -23.55
C SER A 81 -33.65 -34.41 -24.07
N GLY A 82 -33.68 -34.02 -25.35
CA GLY A 82 -33.19 -32.74 -25.87
C GLY A 82 -31.68 -32.48 -26.05
N PRO A 83 -31.24 -31.84 -27.16
CA PRO A 83 -29.88 -31.33 -27.32
C PRO A 83 -29.61 -30.12 -26.39
N PRO A 84 -28.34 -29.81 -26.08
CA PRO A 84 -27.98 -28.81 -25.07
C PRO A 84 -28.34 -27.37 -25.50
N ASP A 85 -28.98 -26.66 -24.57
CA ASP A 85 -29.41 -25.27 -24.68
C ASP A 85 -28.26 -24.30 -24.99
N ALA A 86 -28.55 -23.35 -25.88
CA ALA A 86 -27.82 -22.11 -26.07
C ALA A 86 -27.85 -21.25 -24.79
N PRO A 87 -26.86 -20.35 -24.56
CA PRO A 87 -26.84 -19.49 -23.38
C PRO A 87 -28.10 -18.61 -23.32
N SER A 88 -28.88 -18.80 -22.26
CA SER A 88 -30.09 -18.06 -21.96
C SER A 88 -29.74 -16.62 -21.60
N VAL A 89 -30.39 -15.66 -22.26
CA VAL A 89 -30.38 -14.24 -21.86
C VAL A 89 -30.90 -14.14 -20.41
N PRO A 90 -30.27 -13.37 -19.50
CA PRO A 90 -30.74 -13.27 -18.11
C PRO A 90 -32.15 -12.69 -18.06
N ALA A 91 -33.10 -13.44 -17.49
CA ALA A 91 -34.51 -13.04 -17.32
C ALA A 91 -34.74 -12.10 -16.12
N ASP A 92 -33.69 -11.77 -15.34
CA ASP A 92 -33.77 -10.86 -14.20
C ASP A 92 -33.28 -9.45 -14.61
N PRO A 93 -34.16 -8.43 -14.62
CA PRO A 93 -33.78 -7.04 -14.89
C PRO A 93 -32.62 -6.54 -14.04
N ARG A 94 -32.46 -7.05 -12.80
CA ARG A 94 -31.35 -6.66 -11.90
C ARG A 94 -30.02 -7.26 -12.31
N GLN A 95 -30.02 -8.47 -12.85
CA GLN A 95 -28.80 -9.09 -13.39
C GLN A 95 -28.39 -8.43 -14.70
N ALA A 96 -29.37 -8.07 -15.54
CA ALA A 96 -29.13 -7.31 -16.76
C ALA A 96 -28.54 -5.92 -16.47
N GLU A 97 -29.07 -5.20 -15.47
CA GLU A 97 -28.52 -3.93 -15.01
C GLU A 97 -27.09 -4.08 -14.48
N THR A 98 -26.83 -5.13 -13.67
CA THR A 98 -25.50 -5.39 -13.11
C THR A 98 -24.47 -5.69 -14.19
N ALA A 99 -24.79 -6.56 -15.15
CA ALA A 99 -23.89 -6.89 -16.25
C ALA A 99 -23.62 -5.67 -17.15
N PHE A 100 -24.64 -4.87 -17.42
CA PHE A 100 -24.47 -3.63 -18.17
C PHE A 100 -23.59 -2.63 -17.41
N TRP A 101 -23.83 -2.44 -16.12
CA TRP A 101 -23.03 -1.58 -15.26
C TRP A 101 -21.55 -1.99 -15.21
N GLN A 102 -21.26 -3.30 -15.15
CA GLN A 102 -19.89 -3.82 -15.22
C GLN A 102 -19.17 -3.41 -16.51
N SER A 103 -19.87 -3.44 -17.65
CA SER A 103 -19.29 -3.01 -18.93
C SER A 103 -19.06 -1.48 -19.00
N VAL A 104 -19.91 -0.70 -18.35
CA VAL A 104 -19.81 0.77 -18.30
C VAL A 104 -18.65 1.21 -17.40
N MET A 105 -18.50 0.60 -16.22
CA MET A 105 -17.41 0.93 -15.29
C MET A 105 -16.02 0.55 -15.80
N ALA A 106 -15.91 -0.40 -16.73
CA ALA A 106 -14.65 -0.79 -17.35
C ALA A 106 -14.19 0.19 -18.44
N SER A 107 -14.96 1.25 -18.72
CA SER A 107 -14.67 2.24 -19.76
C SER A 107 -14.57 3.65 -19.20
N ASP A 108 -13.69 4.44 -19.81
CA ASP A 108 -13.53 5.87 -19.56
C ASP A 108 -14.35 6.75 -20.52
N ASP A 109 -15.25 6.16 -21.30
CA ASP A 109 -16.12 6.90 -22.23
C ASP A 109 -17.35 7.50 -21.52
N PRO A 110 -17.47 8.84 -21.41
CA PRO A 110 -18.62 9.48 -20.76
C PRO A 110 -19.96 9.19 -21.45
N GLU A 111 -19.97 8.82 -22.74
CA GLU A 111 -21.21 8.44 -23.44
C GLU A 111 -21.80 7.13 -22.91
N LEU A 112 -20.98 6.21 -22.39
CA LEU A 112 -21.47 4.96 -21.80
C LEU A 112 -22.18 5.19 -20.46
N TYR A 113 -21.71 6.15 -19.66
CA TYR A 113 -22.39 6.56 -18.42
C TYR A 113 -23.70 7.30 -18.72
N ARG A 114 -23.73 8.14 -19.77
CA ARG A 114 -24.98 8.76 -20.28
C ARG A 114 -25.96 7.71 -20.80
N ALA A 115 -25.47 6.68 -21.49
CA ALA A 115 -26.29 5.57 -21.97
C ALA A 115 -26.89 4.77 -20.80
N TYR A 116 -26.09 4.46 -19.78
CA TYR A 116 -26.57 3.82 -18.55
C TYR A 116 -27.68 4.64 -17.87
N LEU A 117 -27.49 5.95 -17.69
CA LEU A 117 -28.47 6.83 -17.05
C LEU A 117 -29.77 7.01 -17.85
N ARG A 118 -29.72 6.89 -19.19
CA ARG A 118 -30.93 6.87 -20.03
C ARG A 118 -31.69 5.57 -19.89
N GLN A 119 -30.97 4.45 -19.78
CA GLN A 119 -31.56 3.12 -19.69
C GLN A 119 -32.08 2.80 -18.28
N TYR A 120 -31.40 3.28 -17.24
CA TYR A 120 -31.70 3.04 -15.83
C TYR A 120 -31.70 4.37 -15.03
N PRO A 121 -32.68 5.26 -15.26
CA PRO A 121 -32.71 6.60 -14.65
C PRO A 121 -32.79 6.56 -13.12
N ASP A 122 -33.48 5.57 -12.56
CA ASP A 122 -33.57 5.31 -11.11
C ASP A 122 -32.89 3.98 -10.73
N GLY A 123 -31.94 3.54 -11.55
CA GLY A 123 -31.18 2.30 -11.36
C GLY A 123 -30.33 2.30 -10.09
N LEU A 124 -29.91 1.11 -9.66
CA LEU A 124 -29.11 0.92 -8.45
C LEU A 124 -27.81 1.74 -8.48
N PHE A 125 -27.24 1.95 -9.67
CA PHE A 125 -25.98 2.68 -9.87
C PHE A 125 -26.18 4.09 -10.45
N SER A 126 -27.42 4.57 -10.59
CA SER A 126 -27.75 5.88 -11.18
C SER A 126 -27.06 7.05 -10.45
N THR A 127 -26.99 7.00 -9.13
CA THR A 127 -26.30 8.02 -8.32
C THR A 127 -24.80 8.06 -8.61
N ILE A 128 -24.18 6.88 -8.74
CA ILE A 128 -22.73 6.74 -9.00
C ILE A 128 -22.42 7.19 -10.42
N ALA A 129 -23.23 6.78 -11.40
CA ALA A 129 -23.06 7.15 -12.80
C ALA A 129 -23.17 8.67 -13.01
N ARG A 130 -24.08 9.37 -12.32
CA ARG A 130 -24.17 10.85 -12.36
C ARG A 130 -22.91 11.51 -11.80
N ALA A 131 -22.44 11.05 -10.64
CA ALA A 131 -21.23 11.61 -10.01
C ALA A 131 -19.97 11.39 -10.86
N GLN A 132 -19.87 10.24 -11.55
CA GLN A 132 -18.76 9.97 -12.47
C GLN A 132 -18.81 10.89 -13.70
N LEU A 133 -20.00 11.09 -14.28
CA LEU A 133 -20.20 11.99 -15.42
C LEU A 133 -19.88 13.46 -15.08
N GLU A 134 -20.25 13.91 -13.87
CA GLU A 134 -19.90 15.25 -13.36
C GLU A 134 -18.39 15.42 -13.23
N ARG A 135 -17.67 14.42 -12.71
CA ARG A 135 -16.19 14.44 -12.65
C ARG A 135 -15.55 14.52 -14.04
N MET A 136 -16.02 13.72 -14.99
CA MET A 136 -15.48 13.69 -16.36
C MET A 136 -15.77 14.99 -17.12
N SER A 137 -16.96 15.57 -16.92
CA SER A 137 -17.28 16.88 -17.51
C SER A 137 -16.50 18.04 -16.87
N ALA A 138 -16.20 17.98 -15.58
CA ALA A 138 -15.35 18.96 -14.90
C ALA A 138 -13.86 18.88 -15.30
N GLN A 139 -13.41 17.73 -15.82
CA GLN A 139 -12.06 17.51 -16.35
C GLN A 139 -11.91 17.85 -17.84
N SER A 140 -13.00 18.17 -18.56
CA SER A 140 -12.93 18.71 -19.92
C SER A 140 -12.59 20.21 -19.85
N PRO A 141 -11.41 20.66 -20.31
CA PRO A 141 -11.11 22.09 -20.31
C PRO A 141 -12.01 22.78 -21.32
N ALA A 142 -12.85 23.73 -20.87
CA ALA A 142 -13.35 24.74 -21.78
C ALA A 142 -12.14 25.46 -22.38
N PRO A 143 -12.06 25.67 -23.71
CA PRO A 143 -10.89 26.27 -24.33
C PRO A 143 -10.74 27.71 -23.84
N GLN A 144 -9.83 27.93 -22.89
CA GLN A 144 -9.34 29.26 -22.57
C GLN A 144 -8.19 29.60 -23.54
N PRO A 145 -8.20 30.80 -24.16
CA PRO A 145 -7.18 31.20 -25.11
C PRO A 145 -5.81 31.30 -24.42
N SER A 146 -4.89 30.45 -24.85
CA SER A 146 -3.50 30.39 -24.41
C SER A 146 -2.70 31.56 -24.97
N MET A 147 -2.06 32.35 -24.09
CA MET A 147 -0.85 33.09 -24.45
C MET A 147 0.37 32.20 -24.20
N PRO A 148 1.36 32.15 -25.10
CA PRO A 148 2.45 31.17 -25.02
C PRO A 148 3.58 31.63 -24.09
N ALA A 149 4.00 30.74 -23.19
CA ALA A 149 5.32 30.81 -22.57
C ALA A 149 6.31 30.00 -23.45
N PRO A 150 7.49 30.53 -23.81
CA PRO A 150 8.45 29.82 -24.66
C PRO A 150 9.25 28.79 -23.86
N ASN A 151 9.41 27.59 -24.43
CA ASN A 151 10.23 26.45 -23.99
C ASN A 151 9.81 25.71 -22.69
N ALA A 152 8.78 24.87 -22.83
CA ALA A 152 8.76 23.57 -22.16
C ALA A 152 9.19 22.50 -23.19
N PRO A 153 10.10 21.56 -22.87
CA PRO A 153 10.35 20.39 -23.72
C PRO A 153 9.07 19.54 -23.84
N PRO A 154 8.96 18.68 -24.89
CA PRO A 154 7.71 18.07 -25.31
C PRO A 154 7.07 17.25 -24.20
N ARG A 155 5.79 17.54 -23.91
CA ARG A 155 4.92 16.66 -23.14
C ARG A 155 4.49 15.52 -24.06
N ASP A 156 5.29 14.47 -24.15
CA ASP A 156 4.87 13.20 -24.74
C ASP A 156 5.43 12.03 -23.92
N SER A 157 4.67 11.63 -22.91
CA SER A 157 4.65 10.28 -22.33
C SER A 157 3.24 10.09 -21.79
N ALA A 158 2.31 9.74 -22.67
CA ALA A 158 0.98 9.34 -22.25
C ALA A 158 1.08 8.13 -21.30
N ASP A 159 0.21 8.12 -20.29
CA ASP A 159 -0.05 7.05 -19.32
C ASP A 159 0.73 7.06 -17.99
N GLN A 160 0.62 8.20 -17.31
CA GLN A 160 0.59 8.45 -15.85
C GLN A 160 1.55 7.66 -14.94
N GLY A 161 2.86 7.84 -15.15
CA GLY A 161 3.92 7.45 -14.21
C GLY A 161 4.02 8.32 -12.94
N PHE A 162 5.02 8.03 -12.10
CA PHE A 162 5.32 8.80 -10.89
C PHE A 162 5.54 10.29 -11.22
N PRO A 163 4.95 11.22 -10.45
CA PRO A 163 5.02 12.65 -10.75
C PRO A 163 6.47 13.15 -10.86
N TRP A 164 6.79 13.78 -12.00
CA TRP A 164 8.11 14.36 -12.26
C TRP A 164 8.01 15.83 -12.67
N PRO A 165 8.75 16.77 -12.05
CA PRO A 165 9.65 16.58 -10.90
C PRO A 165 8.94 15.99 -9.67
N PRO A 166 9.66 15.22 -8.82
CA PRO A 166 9.06 14.61 -7.64
C PRO A 166 8.39 15.66 -6.76
N PRO A 167 7.20 15.38 -6.20
CA PRO A 167 6.54 16.29 -5.29
C PRO A 167 7.38 16.58 -4.05
N LYS A 168 7.08 17.69 -3.37
CA LYS A 168 7.84 18.16 -2.22
C LYS A 168 7.86 17.11 -1.11
N ALA A 169 9.02 16.52 -0.84
CA ALA A 169 9.17 15.58 0.27
C ALA A 169 9.31 16.32 1.61
N SER A 170 8.92 15.63 2.67
CA SER A 170 9.09 16.06 4.06
C SER A 170 10.56 16.07 4.45
N ALA A 171 11.30 15.06 4.01
CA ALA A 171 12.74 14.95 4.16
C ALA A 171 13.34 14.17 2.99
N ARG A 172 14.66 14.29 2.80
CA ARG A 172 15.40 13.51 1.80
C ARG A 172 16.73 13.03 2.34
N HIS A 173 17.22 11.93 1.79
CA HIS A 173 18.56 11.42 2.05
C HIS A 173 19.15 10.85 0.78
N VAL A 174 20.38 11.26 0.45
CA VAL A 174 21.14 10.71 -0.68
C VAL A 174 22.06 9.63 -0.14
N ILE A 175 22.04 8.48 -0.79
CA ILE A 175 22.83 7.29 -0.50
C ILE A 175 23.77 7.09 -1.70
N ASP A 176 25.06 7.23 -1.45
CA ASP A 176 26.09 6.96 -2.46
C ASP A 176 26.17 5.47 -2.74
N LEU A 177 26.28 5.10 -4.02
CA LEU A 177 26.29 3.69 -4.43
C LEU A 177 27.48 2.90 -3.83
N ASP A 178 28.60 3.58 -3.58
CA ASP A 178 29.80 2.96 -2.98
C ASP A 178 29.56 2.49 -1.54
N HIS A 179 28.51 2.98 -0.87
CA HIS A 179 28.13 2.51 0.45
C HIS A 179 27.22 1.27 0.40
N ILE A 180 26.67 0.92 -0.76
CA ILE A 180 25.77 -0.21 -0.93
C ILE A 180 26.57 -1.50 -1.14
N PRO A 181 26.49 -2.47 -0.21
CA PRO A 181 27.28 -3.70 -0.33
C PRO A 181 26.98 -4.44 -1.63
N GLY A 182 28.04 -4.78 -2.38
CA GLY A 182 27.93 -5.50 -3.64
C GLY A 182 27.64 -4.63 -4.87
N ILE A 183 27.39 -3.33 -4.71
CA ILE A 183 27.21 -2.41 -5.83
C ILE A 183 28.52 -1.70 -6.14
N VAL A 184 28.89 -1.69 -7.41
CA VAL A 184 30.04 -0.93 -7.91
C VAL A 184 29.54 -0.02 -9.03
N ALA A 185 29.57 1.29 -8.79
CA ALA A 185 29.09 2.27 -9.76
C ALA A 185 29.83 2.13 -11.11
N GLY A 186 29.08 2.16 -12.22
CA GLY A 186 29.64 1.95 -13.56
C GLY A 186 29.80 0.48 -13.96
N LYS A 187 29.64 -0.47 -13.03
CA LYS A 187 29.64 -1.92 -13.31
C LYS A 187 28.29 -2.57 -13.02
N ALA A 188 27.59 -2.10 -12.00
CA ALA A 188 26.23 -2.51 -11.69
C ALA A 188 25.25 -1.97 -12.72
N THR A 189 24.10 -2.63 -12.86
CA THR A 189 22.93 -2.16 -13.59
C THR A 189 21.95 -1.43 -12.66
N ILE A 190 20.94 -0.76 -13.22
CA ILE A 190 19.83 -0.22 -12.42
C ILE A 190 19.07 -1.36 -11.72
N GLY A 191 18.98 -2.53 -12.35
CA GLY A 191 18.43 -3.75 -11.76
C GLY A 191 19.18 -4.18 -10.49
N ASP A 192 20.51 -4.27 -10.55
CA ASP A 192 21.33 -4.65 -9.39
C ASP A 192 21.14 -3.68 -8.20
N ILE A 193 21.06 -2.38 -8.49
CA ILE A 193 20.81 -1.34 -7.47
C ILE A 193 19.40 -1.50 -6.89
N SER A 194 18.40 -1.75 -7.75
CA SER A 194 17.03 -2.04 -7.33
C SER A 194 16.97 -3.27 -6.43
N ASP A 195 17.65 -4.36 -6.78
CA ASP A 195 17.67 -5.59 -6.00
C ASP A 195 18.30 -5.41 -4.61
N ALA A 196 19.34 -4.57 -4.51
CA ALA A 196 19.91 -4.18 -3.22
C ALA A 196 18.90 -3.40 -2.37
N ILE A 197 18.13 -2.49 -2.98
CA ILE A 197 17.06 -1.73 -2.32
C ILE A 197 15.96 -2.66 -1.83
N VAL A 198 15.46 -3.51 -2.71
CA VAL A 198 14.41 -4.49 -2.44
C VAL A 198 14.82 -5.44 -1.32
N SER A 199 16.04 -5.97 -1.38
CA SER A 199 16.55 -6.86 -0.33
C SER A 199 16.59 -6.17 1.04
N ALA A 200 16.92 -4.87 1.08
CA ALA A 200 16.90 -4.11 2.33
C ALA A 200 15.48 -3.81 2.82
N LEU A 201 14.55 -3.55 1.90
CA LEU A 201 13.13 -3.34 2.19
C LEU A 201 12.49 -4.61 2.77
N GLU A 202 12.72 -5.77 2.16
CA GLU A 202 12.16 -7.05 2.61
C GLU A 202 12.70 -7.46 3.98
N ARG A 203 14.01 -7.27 4.24
CA ARG A 203 14.59 -7.46 5.59
C ARG A 203 13.98 -6.52 6.64
N ALA A 204 13.53 -5.34 6.21
CA ALA A 204 12.85 -4.36 7.05
C ALA A 204 11.33 -4.61 7.14
N GLY A 205 10.80 -5.64 6.47
CA GLY A 205 9.39 -6.02 6.49
C GLY A 205 8.50 -5.29 5.46
N TYR A 206 9.07 -4.55 4.52
CA TYR A 206 8.33 -3.95 3.40
C TYR A 206 8.24 -4.96 2.26
N PHE A 207 7.07 -5.55 2.06
CA PHE A 207 6.85 -6.50 0.96
C PHE A 207 6.15 -5.84 -0.23
N ASP A 208 5.20 -4.93 0.02
CA ASP A 208 4.50 -4.21 -1.05
C ASP A 208 5.28 -2.97 -1.51
N ARG A 209 5.41 -2.88 -2.84
CA ARG A 209 6.14 -1.82 -3.54
C ARG A 209 5.65 -1.70 -4.97
N SER A 210 5.90 -0.55 -5.59
CA SER A 210 5.68 -0.33 -7.02
C SER A 210 6.88 0.32 -7.68
N TYR A 211 7.00 0.11 -8.99
CA TYR A 211 8.12 0.59 -9.80
C TYR A 211 7.65 1.60 -10.83
N PHE A 212 8.46 2.62 -11.08
CA PHE A 212 8.27 3.55 -12.18
C PHE A 212 9.57 3.70 -12.96
N GLU A 213 9.47 3.57 -14.28
CA GLU A 213 10.60 3.81 -15.18
C GLU A 213 10.81 5.32 -15.33
N LEU A 214 12.07 5.74 -15.19
CA LEU A 214 12.52 7.10 -15.48
C LEU A 214 13.49 7.06 -16.66
N GLU A 215 13.59 8.16 -17.40
CA GLU A 215 14.49 8.28 -18.57
C GLU A 215 15.95 7.91 -18.24
N HIS A 216 16.40 8.22 -17.01
CA HIS A 216 17.75 7.96 -16.52
C HIS A 216 17.78 7.14 -15.22
N GLY A 217 16.82 6.22 -15.04
CA GLY A 217 16.82 5.29 -13.92
C GLY A 217 15.43 4.83 -13.53
N ALA A 218 15.14 4.75 -12.23
CA ALA A 218 13.87 4.22 -11.75
C ALA A 218 13.46 4.84 -10.42
N ALA A 219 12.17 4.81 -10.13
CA ALA A 219 11.64 5.07 -8.80
C ALA A 219 11.01 3.80 -8.23
N ILE A 220 11.23 3.56 -6.93
CA ILE A 220 10.61 2.49 -6.15
C ILE A 220 9.81 3.14 -5.04
N VAL A 221 8.50 2.89 -5.01
CA VAL A 221 7.59 3.43 -4.00
C VAL A 221 7.23 2.34 -3.01
N THR A 222 7.37 2.59 -1.72
CA THR A 222 6.92 1.67 -0.67
C THR A 222 5.44 1.83 -0.38
N ARG A 223 4.81 0.81 0.22
CA ARG A 223 3.50 1.00 0.87
C ARG A 223 3.53 2.07 1.96
N LEU A 224 2.34 2.56 2.30
CA LEU A 224 2.10 3.41 3.47
C LEU A 224 2.43 2.64 4.75
N GLU A 225 3.21 3.27 5.62
CA GLU A 225 3.62 2.73 6.92
C GLU A 225 3.15 3.66 8.03
N ARG A 226 2.60 3.12 9.11
CA ARG A 226 2.37 3.84 10.36
C ARG A 226 3.63 3.83 11.21
N ILE A 227 4.00 5.01 11.72
CA ILE A 227 5.17 5.23 12.55
C ILE A 227 4.78 5.86 13.89
N ARG A 228 5.61 5.63 14.90
CA ARG A 228 5.57 6.36 16.16
C ARG A 228 6.12 7.78 15.94
N ALA A 229 5.86 8.69 16.87
CA ALA A 229 6.40 10.07 16.81
C ALA A 229 7.94 10.12 16.76
N ASP A 230 8.61 9.09 17.27
CA ASP A 230 10.06 8.94 17.14
C ASP A 230 10.48 8.31 15.79
N GLY A 231 9.58 8.09 14.84
CA GLY A 231 9.88 7.58 13.50
C GLY A 231 10.27 6.11 13.40
N TYR A 232 10.22 5.36 14.51
CA TYR A 232 10.21 3.89 14.43
C TYR A 232 8.86 3.40 13.90
N PRO A 233 8.82 2.22 13.26
CA PRO A 233 7.56 1.57 12.90
C PRO A 233 6.66 1.40 14.12
N GLN A 234 5.34 1.46 13.89
CA GLN A 234 4.38 0.93 14.85
C GLN A 234 4.56 -0.59 14.99
N ASP A 235 4.20 -1.16 16.14
CA ASP A 235 4.39 -2.59 16.42
C ASP A 235 3.30 -3.46 15.75
N GLY A 236 3.70 -4.67 15.34
CA GLY A 236 2.80 -5.70 14.82
C GLY A 236 1.99 -5.26 13.61
N ASP A 237 0.74 -5.72 13.55
CA ASP A 237 -0.16 -5.46 12.42
C ASP A 237 -0.54 -3.98 12.29
N ALA A 238 -0.46 -3.21 13.38
CA ALA A 238 -0.76 -1.77 13.38
C ALA A 238 0.28 -0.93 12.59
N ARG A 239 1.44 -1.51 12.25
CA ARG A 239 2.43 -0.93 11.34
C ARG A 239 1.88 -0.63 9.96
N TRP A 240 0.97 -1.47 9.51
CA TRP A 240 0.53 -1.53 8.13
C TRP A 240 -0.95 -1.24 8.09
N PRO A 241 -1.36 0.04 7.94
CA PRO A 241 -2.75 0.38 7.74
C PRO A 241 -3.33 -0.47 6.60
N LEU A 242 -4.58 -0.89 6.74
CA LEU A 242 -5.27 -1.72 5.75
C LEU A 242 -5.07 -1.11 4.35
N SER A 243 -4.29 -1.82 3.54
CA SER A 243 -4.12 -1.51 2.13
C SER A 243 -5.24 -2.20 1.38
N VAL A 244 -5.75 -1.58 0.32
CA VAL A 244 -6.87 -2.07 -0.51
C VAL A 244 -6.61 -3.46 -1.12
N SER A 245 -5.38 -3.97 -1.03
CA SER A 245 -4.97 -5.29 -1.49
C SER A 245 -5.39 -6.47 -0.59
N ASP A 246 -5.84 -6.24 0.65
CA ASP A 246 -6.30 -7.31 1.57
C ASP A 246 -7.74 -7.75 1.24
N THR A 247 -7.90 -8.36 0.07
CA THR A 247 -9.18 -8.93 -0.39
C THR A 247 -9.36 -10.35 0.15
N ARG A 248 -9.75 -10.48 1.42
CA ARG A 248 -10.36 -11.72 1.93
C ARG A 248 -11.59 -11.57 2.81
N GLU A 249 -12.20 -10.40 2.90
CA GLU A 249 -13.55 -10.28 3.44
C GLU A 249 -14.28 -9.10 2.77
N PHE A 250 -15.25 -9.43 1.91
CA PHE A 250 -16.17 -8.45 1.34
C PHE A 250 -16.88 -7.71 2.46
N SER A 251 -16.55 -6.44 2.65
CA SER A 251 -17.43 -5.50 3.35
C SER A 251 -17.43 -4.18 2.62
N LEU A 252 -18.62 -3.80 2.17
CA LEU A 252 -18.99 -2.49 1.66
C LEU A 252 -18.51 -1.32 2.56
N ALA A 253 -18.11 -1.60 3.82
CA ALA A 253 -17.52 -0.64 4.75
C ALA A 253 -16.05 -0.27 4.47
N ALA A 254 -15.31 -1.03 3.66
CA ALA A 254 -13.95 -0.65 3.23
C ALA A 254 -13.94 0.32 2.03
N MET A 255 -15.12 0.59 1.45
CA MET A 255 -15.32 1.32 0.19
C MET A 255 -15.42 2.85 0.35
N LEU A 256 -15.36 3.37 1.59
CA LEU A 256 -15.23 4.81 1.84
C LEU A 256 -13.75 5.19 1.91
N LYS A 257 -13.38 6.27 1.21
CA LYS A 257 -12.02 6.86 1.00
C LYS A 257 -11.20 7.21 2.28
N GLY A 258 -11.45 6.60 3.44
CA GLY A 258 -10.91 7.03 4.74
C GLY A 258 -10.02 6.02 5.48
N LEU A 259 -9.77 4.82 4.97
CA LEU A 259 -9.14 3.76 5.78
C LEU A 259 -7.61 3.81 5.89
N PHE A 260 -6.92 4.40 4.91
CA PHE A 260 -5.45 4.49 4.94
C PHE A 260 -4.91 5.20 6.19
N PHE A 261 -5.72 6.08 6.76
CA PHE A 261 -5.40 6.85 7.95
C PHE A 261 -6.45 6.69 9.04
N ALA A 262 -7.24 5.59 9.08
CA ALA A 262 -8.40 5.44 9.96
C ALA A 262 -8.14 5.74 11.45
N ASP A 263 -6.90 5.55 11.91
CA ASP A 263 -6.44 5.93 13.24
C ASP A 263 -5.56 7.18 13.21
N PRO A 264 -5.67 8.08 14.23
CA PRO A 264 -4.77 9.22 14.32
C PRO A 264 -3.31 8.77 14.50
N GLY A 265 -2.38 9.58 14.03
CA GLY A 265 -0.95 9.33 14.20
C GLY A 265 -0.12 9.75 13.00
N PHE A 266 1.09 9.21 12.96
CA PHE A 266 2.09 9.53 11.95
C PHE A 266 2.26 8.39 10.97
N PHE A 267 2.49 8.77 9.72
CA PHE A 267 2.61 7.83 8.63
C PHE A 267 3.71 8.27 7.68
N ARG A 268 4.26 7.33 6.91
CA ARG A 268 5.19 7.65 5.84
C ARG A 268 5.04 6.77 4.62
N VAL A 269 5.36 7.37 3.48
CA VAL A 269 5.71 6.69 2.23
C VAL A 269 7.16 7.03 1.92
N ILE A 270 7.94 6.04 1.50
CA ILE A 270 9.34 6.21 1.11
C ILE A 270 9.44 5.95 -0.39
N VAL A 271 10.04 6.88 -1.12
CA VAL A 271 10.33 6.73 -2.54
C VAL A 271 11.82 6.74 -2.75
N PHE A 272 12.37 5.66 -3.31
CA PHE A 272 13.77 5.58 -3.71
C PHE A 272 13.90 5.93 -5.18
N ILE A 273 14.63 7.00 -5.49
CA ILE A 273 14.94 7.41 -6.85
C ILE A 273 16.38 7.03 -7.17
N ILE A 274 16.55 6.15 -8.14
CA ILE A 274 17.83 5.79 -8.74
C ILE A 274 18.02 6.69 -9.95
N SER A 275 19.00 7.60 -9.93
CA SER A 275 19.26 8.49 -11.07
C SER A 275 20.69 9.00 -11.07
N ASP A 276 21.23 9.31 -12.25
CA ASP A 276 22.47 10.06 -12.43
C ASP A 276 22.29 11.56 -12.72
N GLN A 277 21.04 12.02 -12.76
CA GLN A 277 20.72 13.43 -12.94
C GLN A 277 20.27 14.06 -11.61
N PRO A 278 20.79 15.25 -11.27
CA PRO A 278 20.22 16.01 -10.18
C PRO A 278 18.81 16.45 -10.57
N PHE A 279 17.86 16.26 -9.68
CA PHE A 279 16.49 16.75 -9.85
C PHE A 279 16.14 17.78 -8.77
N ARG A 280 15.15 18.61 -9.08
CA ARG A 280 14.49 19.48 -8.10
C ARG A 280 13.16 18.85 -7.74
N GLU A 281 12.74 19.04 -6.50
CA GLU A 281 11.37 18.73 -6.11
C GLU A 281 10.44 19.83 -6.66
N SER A 282 9.21 19.45 -6.96
CA SER A 282 8.15 20.42 -7.15
C SER A 282 7.93 21.19 -5.82
N GLY A 283 7.39 22.41 -5.91
CA GLY A 283 7.02 23.16 -4.71
C GLY A 283 5.72 22.67 -4.06
N GLN A 284 5.09 21.62 -4.60
CA GLN A 284 3.77 21.14 -4.18
C GLN A 284 3.91 19.87 -3.34
N ALA A 285 3.31 19.90 -2.15
CA ALA A 285 3.20 18.75 -1.25
C ALA A 285 2.03 17.86 -1.69
N PRO A 286 2.21 16.55 -1.90
CA PRO A 286 1.11 15.64 -2.20
C PRO A 286 0.19 15.48 -1.00
N THR A 287 -1.07 15.18 -1.28
CA THR A 287 -1.97 14.61 -0.28
C THR A 287 -1.55 13.19 0.08
N ALA A 288 -1.95 12.75 1.26
CA ALA A 288 -1.65 11.41 1.74
C ALA A 288 -2.31 10.32 0.86
N GLN A 289 -3.47 10.64 0.26
CA GLN A 289 -4.13 9.78 -0.72
C GLN A 289 -3.30 9.67 -2.01
N GLU A 290 -2.86 10.79 -2.59
CA GLU A 290 -2.04 10.78 -3.81
C GLU A 290 -0.75 9.99 -3.64
N ALA A 291 -0.06 10.17 -2.50
CA ALA A 291 1.16 9.43 -2.21
C ALA A 291 0.94 7.91 -2.08
N THR A 292 -0.20 7.51 -1.52
CA THR A 292 -0.57 6.10 -1.38
C THR A 292 -0.98 5.48 -2.72
N GLU A 293 -1.63 6.26 -3.60
CA GLU A 293 -2.02 5.81 -4.94
C GLU A 293 -0.82 5.47 -5.84
N TRP A 294 0.35 6.03 -5.60
CA TRP A 294 1.57 5.67 -6.35
C TRP A 294 1.91 4.18 -6.23
N LEU A 295 1.55 3.53 -5.12
CA LEU A 295 1.72 2.08 -4.97
C LEU A 295 0.90 1.28 -6.00
N ASN A 296 -0.24 1.80 -6.43
CA ASN A 296 -1.17 1.07 -7.30
C ASN A 296 -1.06 1.47 -8.77
N LYS A 297 -0.30 2.53 -9.09
CA LYS A 297 -0.12 3.04 -10.47
C LYS A 297 1.17 2.54 -11.13
N GLY A 298 2.15 2.10 -10.34
CA GLY A 298 3.43 1.63 -10.85
C GLY A 298 3.37 0.17 -11.31
N PHE A 299 4.45 -0.28 -11.97
CA PHE A 299 4.65 -1.68 -12.31
C PHE A 299 4.87 -2.51 -11.04
N ASN A 300 4.48 -3.79 -11.08
CA ASN A 300 4.73 -4.75 -10.00
C ASN A 300 6.19 -5.25 -9.96
N THR A 301 6.92 -5.08 -11.07
CA THR A 301 8.33 -5.42 -11.23
C THR A 301 9.02 -4.31 -12.03
N LEU A 302 10.32 -4.13 -11.86
CA LEU A 302 11.07 -3.17 -12.65
C LEU A 302 11.10 -3.64 -14.13
N PRO A 303 10.63 -2.84 -15.11
CA PRO A 303 10.70 -3.21 -16.52
C PRO A 303 12.13 -3.53 -16.95
N GLU A 304 12.30 -4.51 -17.84
CA GLU A 304 13.63 -4.97 -18.30
C GLU A 304 14.41 -3.83 -19.00
N SER A 305 13.72 -2.95 -19.73
CA SER A 305 14.28 -1.73 -20.33
C SER A 305 14.97 -0.85 -19.29
N ALA A 306 14.38 -0.73 -18.11
CA ALA A 306 14.94 0.03 -17.02
C ALA A 306 16.07 -0.74 -16.33
N ALA A 307 15.82 -2.01 -16.00
CA ALA A 307 16.69 -2.87 -15.22
C ALA A 307 18.05 -3.12 -15.91
N ALA A 308 18.06 -3.39 -17.22
CA ALA A 308 19.27 -3.72 -17.97
C ALA A 308 20.21 -2.53 -18.22
N ARG A 309 19.79 -1.29 -17.91
CA ARG A 309 20.63 -0.11 -18.12
C ARG A 309 21.85 -0.13 -17.19
N PRO A 310 23.06 0.11 -17.72
CA PRO A 310 24.25 0.26 -16.89
C PRO A 310 24.14 1.47 -15.98
N SER A 311 24.53 1.32 -14.72
CA SER A 311 24.78 2.46 -13.83
C SER A 311 26.02 3.23 -14.29
N THR A 312 26.19 4.43 -13.75
CA THR A 312 27.34 5.31 -13.99
C THR A 312 27.90 5.76 -12.65
N ALA A 313 29.12 6.29 -12.63
CA ALA A 313 29.72 6.87 -11.41
C ALA A 313 28.94 8.06 -10.83
N ARG A 314 27.96 8.60 -11.57
CA ARG A 314 27.10 9.70 -11.13
C ARG A 314 25.76 9.23 -10.58
N HIS A 315 25.41 7.95 -10.76
CA HIS A 315 24.18 7.43 -10.19
C HIS A 315 24.24 7.48 -8.66
N ALA A 316 23.15 7.92 -8.07
CA ALA A 316 22.93 7.88 -6.63
C ALA A 316 21.51 7.39 -6.34
N VAL A 317 21.29 6.92 -5.11
CA VAL A 317 19.96 6.59 -4.61
C VAL A 317 19.50 7.74 -3.73
N THR A 318 18.43 8.44 -4.11
CA THR A 318 17.80 9.45 -3.26
C THR A 318 16.53 8.89 -2.65
N ALA A 319 16.50 8.73 -1.32
CA ALA A 319 15.29 8.44 -0.59
C ALA A 319 14.53 9.74 -0.28
N LEU A 320 13.32 9.86 -0.82
CA LEU A 320 12.34 10.89 -0.52
C LEU A 320 11.35 10.36 0.51
N ILE A 321 11.20 11.08 1.62
CA ILE A 321 10.27 10.73 2.70
C ILE A 321 9.06 11.64 2.61
N TYR A 322 7.89 11.06 2.43
CA TYR A 322 6.61 11.74 2.53
C TYR A 322 5.99 11.36 3.87
N GLU A 323 6.10 12.25 4.85
CA GLU A 323 5.60 12.07 6.21
C GLU A 323 4.25 12.78 6.36
N PHE A 324 3.27 12.08 6.91
CA PHE A 324 1.92 12.59 7.12
C PHE A 324 1.51 12.47 8.58
N GLU A 325 0.77 13.45 9.07
CA GLU A 325 0.09 13.42 10.35
C GLU A 325 -1.42 13.46 10.12
N ARG A 326 -2.15 12.59 10.81
CA ARG A 326 -3.59 12.77 11.01
C ARG A 326 -3.84 13.04 12.48
N ALA A 327 -4.33 14.24 12.80
CA ALA A 327 -4.78 14.57 14.14
C ALA A 327 -6.03 13.76 14.52
N ALA A 328 -6.42 13.78 15.79
CA ALA A 328 -7.57 13.01 16.27
C ALA A 328 -8.92 13.62 15.86
N ASP A 329 -8.94 14.93 15.66
CA ASP A 329 -10.07 15.75 15.27
C ASP A 329 -10.12 16.04 13.76
N ASP A 330 -9.08 15.66 13.02
CA ASP A 330 -9.00 15.85 11.58
C ASP A 330 -9.50 14.63 10.80
N GLU A 331 -10.25 14.89 9.73
CA GLU A 331 -10.74 13.85 8.81
C GLU A 331 -9.66 13.40 7.81
N GLN A 332 -8.63 14.22 7.58
CA GLN A 332 -7.62 13.99 6.54
C GLN A 332 -6.20 14.06 7.13
N ALA A 333 -5.29 13.28 6.56
CA ALA A 333 -3.88 13.36 6.90
C ALA A 333 -3.19 14.45 6.07
N TYR A 334 -2.42 15.30 6.74
CA TYR A 334 -1.65 16.38 6.12
C TYR A 334 -0.18 16.02 6.08
N GLN A 335 0.49 16.38 4.98
CA GLN A 335 1.93 16.18 4.89
C GLN A 335 2.67 17.18 5.77
N LEU A 336 3.65 16.70 6.53
CA LEU A 336 4.57 17.53 7.30
C LEU A 336 5.71 18.01 6.40
N VAL A 337 5.78 19.31 6.14
CA VAL A 337 6.87 19.93 5.35
C VAL A 337 7.39 21.18 6.09
N PRO A 338 8.63 21.15 6.64
CA PRO A 338 9.53 20.00 6.72
C PRO A 338 8.98 18.88 7.64
N GLY A 339 9.47 17.66 7.43
CA GLY A 339 9.18 16.53 8.32
C GLY A 339 9.84 16.66 9.69
N GLN A 340 9.44 15.79 10.63
CA GLN A 340 9.92 15.84 12.02
C GLN A 340 11.35 15.33 12.16
N LEU A 341 11.79 14.45 11.26
CA LEU A 341 13.08 13.79 11.33
C LEU A 341 13.86 13.94 10.02
N PRO A 342 15.20 13.98 10.08
CA PRO A 342 16.04 13.89 8.88
C PRO A 342 15.79 12.58 8.12
N GLY A 343 15.91 12.61 6.79
CA GLY A 343 15.65 11.44 5.95
C GLY A 343 16.48 10.21 6.33
N ALA A 344 17.76 10.40 6.67
CA ALA A 344 18.63 9.32 7.14
C ALA A 344 18.12 8.64 8.42
N THR A 345 17.45 9.39 9.30
CA THR A 345 16.83 8.86 10.50
C THR A 345 15.59 8.03 10.19
N HIS A 346 14.76 8.43 9.22
CA HIS A 346 13.65 7.58 8.76
C HIS A 346 14.16 6.25 8.22
N ILE A 347 15.16 6.26 7.32
CA ILE A 347 15.73 5.04 6.72
C ILE A 347 16.30 4.11 7.80
N ARG A 348 17.08 4.66 8.75
CA ARG A 348 17.64 3.87 9.86
C ARG A 348 16.57 3.28 10.77
N ARG A 349 15.58 4.09 11.18
CA ARG A 349 14.52 3.65 12.11
C ARG A 349 13.51 2.71 11.45
N ALA A 350 13.32 2.82 10.14
CA ALA A 350 12.61 1.83 9.32
C ALA A 350 13.28 0.46 9.30
N GLY A 351 14.56 0.36 9.71
CA GLY A 351 15.36 -0.86 9.58
C GLY A 351 15.91 -1.10 8.18
N ILE A 352 15.79 -0.13 7.26
CA ILE A 352 16.26 -0.24 5.88
C ILE A 352 17.77 -0.02 5.85
N ARG A 353 18.52 -1.11 5.69
CA ARG A 353 20.00 -1.11 5.70
C ARG A 353 20.55 -1.20 4.28
N LEU A 354 20.84 -0.03 3.71
CA LEU A 354 21.47 0.12 2.39
C LEU A 354 22.97 0.44 2.48
N GLY A 355 23.47 0.82 3.66
CA GLY A 355 24.90 1.05 3.90
C GLY A 355 25.57 -0.13 4.60
N ALA A 356 26.90 -0.20 4.55
CA ALA A 356 27.66 -1.00 5.51
C ALA A 356 27.22 -0.63 6.94
N ALA A 357 27.04 -1.64 7.81
CA ALA A 357 26.62 -1.43 9.19
C ALA A 357 27.65 -0.55 9.91
N GLN A 358 27.42 0.75 10.00
CA GLN A 358 28.16 1.56 10.95
C GLN A 358 27.64 1.25 12.34
N ASP A 359 28.58 0.78 13.15
CA ASP A 359 28.42 0.14 14.44
C ASP A 359 27.40 0.83 15.36
N ALA A 360 26.67 -0.01 16.09
CA ALA A 360 26.07 0.40 17.36
C ALA A 360 27.11 1.17 18.18
N PRO A 361 26.72 2.22 18.93
CA PRO A 361 27.66 2.88 19.83
C PRO A 361 28.24 1.79 20.74
N LYS A 362 29.57 1.62 20.67
CA LYS A 362 30.30 0.87 21.68
C LYS A 362 29.99 1.59 22.99
N ASN A 363 29.05 1.05 23.77
CA ASN A 363 28.85 1.47 25.15
C ASN A 363 30.20 1.21 25.83
N GLY A 364 30.98 2.28 25.97
CA GLY A 364 32.20 2.28 26.75
C GLY A 364 31.80 1.96 28.18
N GLY A 365 32.17 0.76 28.62
CA GLY A 365 32.26 0.48 30.04
C GLY A 365 33.25 1.46 30.66
N GLN A 366 32.76 2.17 31.68
CA GLN A 366 33.57 2.59 32.81
C GLN A 366 33.03 1.89 34.04
#